data_AF-A0A6B2UGU1-F1
#
_entry.id   AF-A0A6B2UGU1-F1
#
_cell.length_a   1.000
_cell.length_b   1.000
_cell.length_c   1.000
_cell.angle_alpha   90.00
_cell.angle_beta   90.00
_cell.angle_gamma   90.00
#
_symmetry.space_group_name_H-M   'P 1'
#
loop_
_entity.id
_entity.type
_entity.pdbx_description
1 polymer ?
#
loop_
_entity_poly.entity_id
_entity_poly.type
_entity_poly.pdbx_seq_one_letter_code
_entity_poly.pdbx_strand_id
1 'polypeptide(L)' 'RGHEVVDAHQDVSGVDVRVRGPEGEYTLRGSYLVGADGESSRVRELAGIGFPGAGSSNCGLVADVGVPLEELP' A
#
# COMPACT_ATOMS: atom_id res chain seq x y z
N ARG A 1 -2.73 10.76 8.76
CA ARG A 1 -2.74 9.27 8.96
C ARG A 1 -4.20 8.81 9.07
N GLY A 2 -4.50 7.52 8.84
CA GLY A 2 -5.89 7.02 8.85
C GLY A 2 -6.70 7.42 7.61
N HIS A 3 -6.03 7.51 6.46
CA HIS A 3 -6.62 7.98 5.20
C HIS A 3 -6.25 6.97 4.12
N GLU A 4 -7.25 6.25 3.62
CA GLU A 4 -7.09 5.13 2.70
C GLU A 4 -7.52 5.55 1.29
N VAL A 5 -6.69 5.31 0.28
CA VAL A 5 -7.08 5.47 -1.12
C VAL A 5 -8.00 4.33 -1.50
N VAL A 6 -9.24 4.64 -1.87
CA VAL A 6 -10.24 3.62 -2.24
C VAL A 6 -10.51 3.58 -3.74
N ASP A 7 -10.32 4.70 -4.44
CA ASP A 7 -10.53 4.85 -5.87
C ASP A 7 -9.65 5.98 -6.46
N ALA A 8 -9.36 5.91 -7.76
CA ALA A 8 -8.64 6.93 -8.48
C ALA A 8 -9.11 7.01 -9.94
N HIS A 9 -9.37 8.22 -10.43
CA HIS A 9 -9.76 8.47 -11.82
C HIS A 9 -8.85 9.54 -12.44
N GLN A 10 -8.27 9.23 -13.60
CA GLN A 10 -7.41 10.15 -14.33
C GLN A 10 -8.12 10.71 -15.57
N ASP A 11 -7.94 12.00 -15.80
CA ASP A 11 -8.30 12.66 -17.06
C ASP A 11 -7.10 13.46 -17.63
N VAL A 12 -7.35 14.24 -18.68
CA VAL A 12 -6.32 15.02 -19.39
C VAL A 12 -5.62 16.09 -18.55
N SER A 13 -6.18 16.45 -17.38
CA SER A 13 -5.73 17.55 -16.53
C SER A 13 -5.25 17.11 -15.14
N GLY A 14 -5.31 15.83 -14.81
CA GLY A 14 -4.86 15.31 -13.52
C GLY A 14 -5.61 14.07 -13.05
N VAL A 15 -5.53 13.80 -11.74
CA VAL A 15 -6.09 12.64 -11.06
C VAL A 15 -6.98 13.09 -9.91
N ASP A 16 -8.21 12.56 -9.87
CA ASP A 16 -9.08 12.57 -8.71
C ASP A 16 -8.86 11.31 -7.88
N VAL A 17 -8.62 11.47 -6.59
CA VAL A 17 -8.38 10.39 -5.64
C VAL A 17 -9.50 10.39 -4.61
N ARG A 18 -10.27 9.30 -4.54
CA ARG A 18 -11.25 9.11 -3.48
C ARG A 18 -10.54 8.50 -2.27
N VAL A 19 -10.70 9.18 -1.14
CA VAL A 19 -10.05 8.84 0.12
C VAL A 19 -11.12 8.56 1.17
N ARG A 20 -11.00 7.44 1.87
CA ARG A 20 -11.74 7.17 3.09
C ARG A 20 -10.92 7.65 4.28
N GLY A 21 -11.40 8.69 4.94
CA GLY A 21 -10.80 9.24 6.16
C GLY A 21 -11.63 8.94 7.41
N PRO A 22 -11.17 9.39 8.59
CA PRO A 22 -11.86 9.19 9.85
C PRO A 22 -13.23 9.91 9.91
N GLU A 23 -13.39 10.95 9.11
CA GLU A 23 -14.60 11.78 9.05
C GLU A 23 -15.53 11.40 7.88
N GLY A 24 -15.18 10.37 7.11
CA GLY A 24 -15.92 9.92 5.94
C GLY A 24 -15.10 9.97 4.65
N GLU A 25 -15.79 9.79 3.52
CA GLU A 25 -15.16 9.82 2.20
C GLU A 25 -15.07 11.24 1.65
N TYR A 26 -13.94 11.55 1.00
CA TYR A 26 -13.72 12.80 0.29
C TYR A 26 -12.82 12.61 -0.92
N THR A 27 -12.76 13.63 -1.78
CA THR A 27 -11.95 13.60 -3.00
C THR A 27 -10.81 14.61 -2.92
N LEU A 28 -9.62 14.19 -3.34
CA LEU A 28 -8.47 15.07 -3.58
C LEU A 28 -8.19 15.15 -5.07
N ARG A 29 -7.79 16.35 -5.55
CA ARG A 29 -7.35 16.57 -6.92
C ARG A 29 -5.86 16.90 -6.95
N GLY A 30 -5.13 16.27 -7.86
CA GLY A 30 -3.72 16.58 -8.10
C GLY A 30 -3.33 16.40 -9.56
N SER A 31 -2.20 16.98 -9.98
CA SER A 31 -1.67 16.78 -11.33
C SER A 31 -1.11 15.38 -11.54
N TYR A 32 -0.66 14.72 -10.45
CA TYR A 32 -0.07 13.39 -10.46
C TYR A 32 -0.46 12.62 -9.19
N LEU A 33 -0.49 11.29 -9.31
CA LEU A 33 -0.60 10.36 -8.19
C LEU A 33 0.59 9.40 -8.23
N VAL A 34 1.30 9.25 -7.11
CA VAL A 34 2.43 8.33 -6.97
C VAL A 34 2.07 7.22 -5.98
N GLY A 35 2.11 5.97 -6.44
CA GLY A 35 1.90 4.79 -5.59
C GLY A 35 3.14 4.50 -4.73
N ALA A 36 3.09 4.92 -3.47
CA ALA A 36 4.12 4.64 -2.45
C ALA A 36 3.53 3.81 -1.28
N ASP A 37 2.51 3.01 -1.59
CA ASP A 37 1.64 2.26 -0.67
C ASP A 37 2.04 0.78 -0.50
N GLY A 38 3.29 0.43 -0.87
CA GLY A 38 3.89 -0.87 -0.59
C GLY A 38 3.64 -1.94 -1.67
N GLU A 39 3.99 -3.17 -1.35
CA GLU A 39 3.95 -4.31 -2.28
C GLU A 39 2.53 -4.66 -2.77
N SER A 40 1.53 -4.50 -1.90
CA SER A 40 0.11 -4.66 -2.21
C SER A 40 -0.53 -3.34 -2.67
N SER A 41 0.22 -2.56 -3.44
CA SER A 41 -0.17 -1.21 -3.88
C SER A 41 -1.57 -1.20 -4.50
N ARG A 42 -2.48 -0.49 -3.84
CA ARG A 42 -3.83 -0.19 -4.32
C ARG A 42 -3.78 0.78 -5.49
N VAL A 43 -2.84 1.73 -5.46
CA VAL A 43 -2.63 2.68 -6.56
C VAL A 43 -2.25 1.96 -7.86
N ARG A 44 -1.34 0.98 -7.80
CA ARG A 44 -0.95 0.17 -8.96
C ARG A 44 -2.16 -0.56 -9.56
N GLU A 45 -2.97 -1.19 -8.72
CA GLU A 45 -4.18 -1.90 -9.15
C GLU A 45 -5.19 -0.97 -9.82
N LEU A 46 -5.49 0.18 -9.20
CA LEU A 46 -6.44 1.16 -9.73
C LEU A 46 -5.98 1.75 -11.06
N ALA A 47 -4.67 1.91 -11.25
CA ALA A 47 -4.09 2.36 -12.51
C ALA A 47 -4.08 1.28 -13.60
N GLY A 48 -4.53 0.05 -13.31
CA GLY A 48 -4.53 -1.06 -14.26
C GLY A 48 -3.13 -1.57 -14.62
N ILE A 49 -2.14 -1.28 -13.78
CA ILE A 49 -0.75 -1.68 -14.02
C ILE A 49 -0.57 -3.15 -13.62
N GLY A 50 -0.28 -4.00 -14.60
CA GLY A 50 0.00 -5.41 -14.35
C GLY A 50 1.25 -5.63 -13.49
N PHE A 51 1.24 -6.69 -12.68
CA PHE A 51 2.38 -7.10 -11.85
C PHE A 51 2.76 -8.56 -12.14
N PRO A 52 3.38 -8.84 -13.30
CA PRO A 52 3.73 -10.21 -13.67
C PRO A 52 4.87 -10.74 -12.80
N GLY A 53 4.65 -11.91 -12.21
CA GLY A 53 5.62 -12.61 -11.38
C GLY A 53 4.98 -13.82 -10.71
N ALA A 54 5.79 -14.81 -10.31
CA ALA A 54 5.31 -15.88 -9.45
C ALA A 54 5.36 -15.41 -7.99
N GLY A 55 4.34 -15.74 -7.20
CA GLY A 55 4.39 -15.57 -5.75
C GLY A 55 5.53 -16.38 -5.14
N SER A 56 6.03 -15.95 -3.98
CA SER A 56 7.03 -16.71 -3.23
C SER A 56 6.44 -18.04 -2.75
N SER A 57 7.14 -19.15 -2.97
CA SER A 57 6.83 -20.44 -2.35
C SER A 57 7.37 -20.58 -0.93
N ASN A 58 8.17 -19.60 -0.48
CA ASN A 58 8.83 -19.61 0.82
C ASN A 58 8.07 -18.73 1.81
N CYS A 59 7.92 -19.23 3.03
CA CYS A 59 7.49 -18.46 4.19
C CYS A 59 8.66 -18.39 5.18
N GLY A 60 9.03 -17.19 5.60
CA GLY A 60 10.05 -16.95 6.62
C GLY A 60 9.43 -16.42 7.91
N LEU A 61 10.04 -16.71 9.05
CA LEU A 61 9.69 -16.10 10.33
C LEU A 61 10.79 -15.13 10.74
N VAL A 62 10.41 -13.91 11.08
CA VAL A 62 11.28 -12.94 11.76
C VAL A 62 10.69 -12.72 13.15
N ALA A 63 11.50 -12.91 14.19
CA ALA A 63 11.10 -12.73 15.58
C ALA A 63 12.16 -11.93 16.33
N ASP A 64 11.70 -10.95 17.11
CA ASP A 64 12.51 -10.31 18.14
C ASP A 64 12.31 -11.11 19.43
N VAL A 65 13.37 -11.73 19.95
CA VAL A 65 13.31 -12.66 21.09
C VAL A 65 14.38 -12.31 22.12
N GLY A 66 13.98 -12.32 23.39
CA GLY A 66 14.92 -12.31 24.51
C GLY A 66 15.26 -13.75 24.89
N VAL A 67 16.54 -14.07 24.95
CA VAL A 67 17.06 -15.36 25.43
C VAL A 67 17.95 -15.10 26.65
N PRO A 68 17.74 -15.79 27.78
CA PRO A 68 18.66 -15.72 28.91
C PRO A 68 20.05 -16.18 28.45
N LEU A 69 21.09 -15.37 28.69
CA LEU A 69 22.46 -15.70 28.26
C LEU A 69 22.99 -16.99 28.91
N GLU A 70 22.41 -17.39 30.03
CA GLU A 70 22.71 -18.62 30.78
C GLU A 70 22.13 -19.88 30.11
N GLU A 71 21.16 -19.73 29.21
CA GLU A 71 20.49 -20.82 28.48
C GLU A 71 20.98 -20.96 27.03
N LEU A 72 21.94 -20.11 26.61
CA LEU A 72 22.61 -20.24 25.32
C LEU A 72 23.71 -21.33 25.39
N PRO A 73 23.74 -22.29 24.45
CA PRO A 73 24.77 -23.33 24.41
C PRO A 73 26.17 -22.79 24.13
#